data_AF-A0A935VVT9-F1
#
_entry.id   AF-A0A935VVT9-F1
#
_cell.length_a   1.000
_cell.length_b   1.000
_cell.length_c   1.000
_cell.angle_alpha   90.00
_cell.angle_beta   90.00
_cell.angle_gamma   90.00
#
_symmetry.space_group_name_H-M   'P 1'
#
loop_
_entity.id
_entity.type
_entity.pdbx_description
1 polymer ?
#
loop_
_entity_poly.entity_id
_entity_poly.type
_entity_poly.pdbx_seq_one_letter_code
_entity_poly.pdbx_strand_id
1 'polypeptide(L)'
;MGVPKGITNELQFFTAAFVVIFFLGLKDDILVISASKKFIGQLVAAGIVIKFGGVLLNNMHGFLGIYEIPYYASVILTFFTIIVITNSFNLIDGVDGLAASLGLLTTIVFGSYFFYVGQVAYAVMALSLAGSIASFLIYNFSPAKIFMGDTGSLLLGIVNSILVIKFINIAGAPGTSLPIHSAPAVGFAILMIPLFDTLRVFGLRILDRRSPFSPDRNHVHHFLLDLGFNHKKTTLICVLVNIGFIIMAFLIRDLGTTPVLSILLVSAFIFIAVIYYSRPKMKPNSREKTSKREMIKPHKLFNLATEKAEVVE
;
A
#
# COMPACT_ATOMS: atom_id res chain seq x y z
N MET A 1 38.01 6.52 6.47
CA MET A 1 37.32 5.69 7.49
C MET A 1 36.70 4.51 6.76
N GLY A 2 37.34 3.34 6.86
CA GLY A 2 37.00 2.17 6.07
C GLY A 2 35.83 1.41 6.67
N VAL A 3 34.75 1.30 5.91
CA VAL A 3 33.68 0.33 6.20
C VAL A 3 34.30 -1.07 6.09
N PRO A 4 34.10 -1.97 7.06
CA PRO A 4 34.59 -3.34 7.00
C PRO A 4 34.17 -4.01 5.69
N LYS A 5 35.12 -4.62 4.96
CA LYS A 5 34.82 -5.45 3.79
C LYS A 5 33.89 -6.58 4.23
N GLY A 6 32.64 -6.54 3.77
CA GLY A 6 31.59 -7.50 4.13
C GLY A 6 30.25 -6.88 4.54
N ILE A 7 30.23 -5.58 4.90
CA ILE A 7 28.97 -4.84 5.03
C ILE A 7 28.55 -4.39 3.63
N THR A 8 27.39 -4.83 3.17
CA THR A 8 26.82 -4.39 1.90
C THR A 8 26.64 -2.87 1.93
N ASN A 9 27.42 -2.14 1.12
CA ASN A 9 27.38 -0.66 1.04
C ASN A 9 25.96 -0.11 0.76
N GLU A 10 25.06 -0.93 0.20
CA GLU A 10 23.68 -0.56 -0.11
C GLU A 10 22.82 -0.25 1.13
N LEU A 11 23.06 -0.88 2.29
CA LEU A 11 22.26 -0.63 3.50
C LEU A 11 22.37 0.82 3.97
N GLN A 12 23.53 1.45 3.78
CA GLN A 12 23.74 2.86 4.12
C GLN A 12 22.83 3.77 3.28
N PHE A 13 22.65 3.44 2.01
CA PHE A 13 21.76 4.17 1.11
C PHE A 13 20.28 3.90 1.43
N PHE A 14 19.94 2.69 1.87
CA PHE A 14 18.58 2.42 2.39
C PHE A 14 18.30 3.25 3.64
N THR A 15 19.24 3.30 4.60
CA THR A 15 19.11 4.15 5.79
C THR A 15 18.98 5.63 5.40
N ALA A 16 19.75 6.13 4.42
CA ALA A 16 19.60 7.49 3.93
C ALA A 16 18.19 7.75 3.35
N ALA A 17 17.65 6.83 2.57
CA ALA A 17 16.28 6.91 2.06
C ALA A 17 15.22 6.85 3.18
N PHE A 18 15.46 6.04 4.22
CA PHE A 18 14.59 5.96 5.40
C PHE A 18 14.55 7.28 6.16
N VAL A 19 15.70 7.94 6.32
CA VAL A 19 15.77 9.28 6.95
C VAL A 19 14.95 10.29 6.14
N VAL A 20 15.07 10.29 4.82
CA VAL A 20 14.27 11.18 3.94
C VAL A 20 12.78 10.92 4.11
N ILE A 21 12.35 9.66 4.04
CA ILE A 21 10.93 9.29 4.19
C ILE A 21 10.41 9.58 5.61
N PHE A 22 11.22 9.31 6.63
CA PHE A 22 10.86 9.58 8.02
C PHE A 22 10.57 11.06 8.23
N PHE A 23 11.48 11.95 7.80
CA PHE A 23 11.26 13.39 7.94
C PHE A 23 10.15 13.91 7.02
N LEU A 24 9.94 13.29 5.87
CA LEU A 24 8.79 13.63 5.01
C LEU A 24 7.47 13.32 5.72
N GLY A 25 7.33 12.12 6.28
CA GLY A 25 6.14 11.71 7.02
C GLY A 25 5.95 12.53 8.29
N LEU A 26 7.02 12.77 9.06
CA LEU A 26 6.97 13.62 10.25
C LEU A 26 6.51 15.04 9.92
N LYS A 27 7.01 15.59 8.81
CA LYS A 27 6.59 16.91 8.33
C LYS A 27 5.12 16.91 7.91
N ASP A 28 4.63 15.84 7.29
CA ASP A 28 3.22 15.72 6.91
C ASP A 28 2.30 15.62 8.13
N ASP A 29 2.68 14.80 9.11
CA ASP A 29 1.95 14.64 10.37
C ASP A 29 1.84 15.96 11.16
N ILE A 30 2.85 16.84 11.07
CA ILE A 30 2.86 18.14 11.78
C ILE A 30 2.22 19.27 10.96
N LEU A 31 2.54 19.37 9.66
CA LEU A 31 2.23 20.56 8.84
C LEU A 31 1.22 20.31 7.72
N VAL A 32 0.79 19.07 7.49
CA VAL A 32 -0.09 18.65 6.39
C VAL A 32 0.42 19.17 5.04
N ILE A 33 1.34 18.45 4.42
CA ILE A 33 1.95 18.86 3.15
C ILE A 33 1.05 18.51 1.96
N SER A 34 1.18 19.26 0.87
CA SER A 34 0.43 18.94 -0.34
C SER A 34 0.89 17.61 -0.94
N ALA A 35 -0.06 16.87 -1.54
CA ALA A 35 0.21 15.56 -2.17
C ALA A 35 1.38 15.59 -3.16
N SER A 36 1.53 16.68 -3.94
CA SER A 36 2.66 16.85 -4.86
C SER A 36 4.01 16.95 -4.14
N LYS A 37 4.08 17.65 -3.01
CA LYS A 37 5.32 17.75 -2.21
C LYS A 37 5.66 16.41 -1.55
N LYS A 38 4.64 15.69 -1.06
CA LYS A 38 4.77 14.32 -0.54
C LYS A 38 5.34 13.40 -1.61
N PHE A 39 4.77 13.43 -2.81
CA PHE A 39 5.23 12.65 -3.95
C PHE A 39 6.68 12.94 -4.35
N ILE A 40 7.09 14.22 -4.40
CA ILE A 40 8.49 14.59 -4.69
C ILE A 40 9.45 14.00 -3.64
N GLY A 41 9.10 14.08 -2.35
CA GLY A 41 9.92 13.48 -1.29
C GLY A 41 10.05 11.96 -1.44
N GLN A 42 8.96 11.28 -1.80
CA GLN A 42 8.98 9.84 -2.10
C GLN A 42 9.86 9.53 -3.32
N LEU A 43 9.82 10.35 -4.39
CA LEU A 43 10.69 10.20 -5.56
C LEU A 43 12.17 10.37 -5.19
N VAL A 44 12.51 11.33 -4.33
CA VAL A 44 13.90 11.50 -3.87
C VAL A 44 14.38 10.26 -3.13
N ALA A 45 13.59 9.75 -2.18
CA ALA A 45 13.95 8.54 -1.44
C ALA A 45 14.06 7.30 -2.34
N ALA A 46 13.09 7.10 -3.25
CA ALA A 46 13.14 6.03 -4.23
C ALA A 46 14.36 6.15 -5.16
N GLY A 47 14.73 7.36 -5.56
CA GLY A 47 15.92 7.62 -6.37
C GLY A 47 17.22 7.24 -5.67
N ILE A 48 17.32 7.49 -4.36
CA ILE A 48 18.46 7.05 -3.54
C ILE A 48 18.56 5.51 -3.54
N VAL A 49 17.44 4.85 -3.28
CA VAL A 49 17.32 3.37 -3.27
C VAL A 49 17.71 2.76 -4.61
N ILE A 50 17.24 3.33 -5.72
CA ILE A 50 17.51 2.82 -7.07
C ILE A 50 18.96 3.07 -7.47
N LYS A 51 19.42 4.33 -7.41
CA LYS A 51 20.71 4.74 -7.97
C LYS A 51 21.89 4.28 -7.13
N PHE A 52 21.81 4.43 -5.81
CA PHE A 52 22.93 4.13 -4.91
C PHE A 52 22.75 2.78 -4.20
N GLY A 53 21.51 2.41 -3.89
CA GLY A 53 21.18 1.11 -3.30
C GLY A 53 21.11 -0.05 -4.29
N GLY A 54 21.20 0.21 -5.60
CA GLY A 54 21.22 -0.83 -6.63
C GLY A 54 19.94 -1.69 -6.68
N VAL A 55 18.82 -1.16 -6.20
CA VAL A 55 17.52 -1.84 -6.23
C VAL A 55 16.88 -1.55 -7.59
N LEU A 56 16.71 -2.60 -8.40
CA LEU A 56 16.15 -2.47 -9.74
C LEU A 56 15.36 -3.73 -10.10
N LEU A 57 14.16 -3.55 -10.66
CA LEU A 57 13.39 -4.59 -11.34
C LEU A 57 13.83 -4.66 -12.80
N ASN A 58 14.81 -5.52 -13.08
CA ASN A 58 15.36 -5.73 -14.42
C ASN A 58 14.91 -7.07 -15.05
N ASN A 59 14.18 -7.89 -14.30
CA ASN A 59 13.64 -9.14 -14.80
C ASN A 59 12.18 -9.34 -14.33
N MET A 60 11.32 -9.79 -15.25
CA MET A 60 9.90 -10.08 -15.03
C MET A 60 9.62 -11.58 -14.84
N HIS A 61 10.66 -12.42 -14.88
CA HIS A 61 10.63 -13.86 -14.66
C HIS A 61 9.55 -14.57 -15.49
N GLY A 62 9.44 -14.21 -16.78
CA GLY A 62 8.48 -14.80 -17.72
C GLY A 62 7.05 -14.26 -17.62
N PHE A 63 6.81 -13.18 -16.86
CA PHE A 63 5.51 -12.49 -16.86
C PHE A 63 5.20 -11.96 -18.27
N LEU A 64 4.07 -12.39 -18.83
CA LEU A 64 3.67 -12.16 -20.23
C LEU A 64 4.75 -12.57 -21.25
N GLY A 65 5.62 -13.52 -20.90
CA GLY A 65 6.78 -13.91 -21.73
C GLY A 65 7.95 -12.94 -21.67
N ILE A 66 7.88 -11.89 -20.85
CA ILE A 66 8.97 -10.93 -20.64
C ILE A 66 9.91 -11.49 -19.58
N TYR A 67 11.20 -11.54 -19.92
CA TYR A 67 12.27 -11.89 -18.99
C TYR A 67 13.04 -10.63 -18.64
N GLU A 68 13.99 -10.21 -19.47
CA GLU A 68 14.78 -9.00 -19.21
C GLU A 68 14.05 -7.73 -19.63
N ILE A 69 14.25 -6.66 -18.86
CA ILE A 69 13.70 -5.33 -19.11
C ILE A 69 14.85 -4.37 -19.45
N PRO A 70 14.73 -3.53 -20.49
CA PRO A 70 15.71 -2.48 -20.77
C PRO A 70 15.89 -1.52 -19.59
N TYR A 71 17.12 -1.08 -19.34
CA TYR A 71 17.50 -0.31 -18.15
C TYR A 71 16.55 0.87 -17.82
N TYR A 72 16.24 1.73 -18.80
CA TYR A 72 15.36 2.88 -18.57
C TYR A 72 13.94 2.47 -18.17
N ALA A 73 13.40 1.41 -18.78
CA ALA A 73 12.09 0.86 -18.41
C ALA A 73 12.13 0.23 -17.02
N SER A 74 13.22 -0.44 -16.65
CA SER A 74 13.44 -0.95 -15.29
C SER A 74 13.45 0.14 -14.24
N VAL A 75 14.10 1.27 -14.52
CA VAL A 75 14.15 2.42 -13.61
C VAL A 75 12.73 2.98 -13.39
N ILE A 76 11.98 3.20 -14.46
CA ILE A 76 10.59 3.70 -14.38
C ILE A 76 9.69 2.71 -13.62
N LEU A 77 9.77 1.42 -13.95
CA LEU A 77 9.01 0.38 -13.27
C LEU A 77 9.36 0.33 -11.78
N THR A 78 10.64 0.44 -11.44
CA THR A 78 11.08 0.40 -10.04
C THR A 78 10.61 1.61 -9.26
N PHE A 79 10.66 2.82 -9.85
CA PHE A 79 10.05 4.01 -9.25
C PHE A 79 8.56 3.79 -9.00
N PHE A 80 7.82 3.35 -10.03
CA PHE A 80 6.40 3.08 -9.92
C PHE A 80 6.09 2.08 -8.78
N THR A 81 6.82 0.95 -8.73
CA THR A 81 6.66 -0.07 -7.70
C THR A 81 6.91 0.49 -6.29
N ILE A 82 8.00 1.23 -6.07
CA ILE A 82 8.31 1.82 -4.76
C ILE A 82 7.23 2.82 -4.35
N ILE A 83 6.80 3.71 -5.25
CA ILE A 83 5.76 4.71 -4.96
C ILE A 83 4.43 4.02 -4.63
N VAL A 84 3.99 3.06 -5.44
CA VAL A 84 2.69 2.41 -5.25
C VAL A 84 2.67 1.62 -3.94
N ILE A 85 3.72 0.86 -3.63
CA ILE A 85 3.79 0.12 -2.36
C ILE A 85 3.90 1.08 -1.17
N THR A 86 4.66 2.16 -1.31
CA THR A 86 4.79 3.16 -0.22
C THR A 86 3.44 3.79 0.10
N ASN A 87 2.69 4.21 -0.92
CA ASN A 87 1.36 4.78 -0.72
C ASN A 87 0.32 3.74 -0.35
N SER A 88 0.48 2.47 -0.73
CA SER A 88 -0.49 1.44 -0.38
C SER A 88 -0.56 1.17 1.12
N PHE A 89 0.59 1.12 1.80
CA PHE A 89 0.64 1.04 3.26
C PHE A 89 0.05 2.28 3.93
N ASN A 90 0.32 3.46 3.38
CA ASN A 90 -0.25 4.71 3.86
C ASN A 90 -1.79 4.73 3.76
N LEU A 91 -2.36 4.20 2.68
CA LEU A 91 -3.81 4.18 2.45
C LEU A 91 -4.57 3.19 3.35
N ILE A 92 -3.91 2.14 3.84
CA ILE A 92 -4.56 1.13 4.72
C ILE A 92 -4.36 1.43 6.22
N ASP A 93 -3.63 2.49 6.58
CA ASP A 93 -3.40 2.90 7.97
C ASP A 93 -4.62 3.60 8.63
N GLY A 94 -5.74 3.68 7.92
CA GLY A 94 -7.01 4.21 8.45
C GLY A 94 -7.79 3.27 9.37
N VAL A 95 -7.30 2.04 9.61
CA VAL A 95 -7.95 1.03 10.48
C VAL A 95 -6.97 0.52 11.53
N ASP A 96 -7.35 0.61 12.80
CA ASP A 96 -6.55 0.15 13.95
C ASP A 96 -5.95 -1.24 13.72
N GLY A 97 -4.62 -1.32 13.80
CA GLY A 97 -3.87 -2.55 13.66
C GLY A 97 -3.75 -3.10 12.24
N LEU A 98 -4.42 -2.53 11.21
CA LEU A 98 -4.43 -3.11 9.87
C LEU A 98 -3.06 -3.01 9.18
N ALA A 99 -2.56 -1.79 8.99
CA ALA A 99 -1.26 -1.55 8.35
C ALA A 99 -0.12 -2.24 9.12
N ALA A 100 -0.14 -2.14 10.45
CA ALA A 100 0.84 -2.80 11.31
C ALA A 100 0.76 -4.33 11.23
N SER A 101 -0.42 -4.95 11.25
CA SER A 101 -0.52 -6.43 11.17
C SER A 101 -0.07 -6.97 9.82
N LEU A 102 -0.44 -6.30 8.72
CA LEU A 102 0.03 -6.68 7.38
C LEU A 102 1.53 -6.39 7.21
N GLY A 103 2.03 -5.30 7.78
CA GLY A 103 3.45 -4.97 7.86
C GLY A 103 4.26 -6.02 8.62
N LEU A 104 3.73 -6.53 9.73
CA LEU A 104 4.34 -7.60 10.51
C LEU A 104 4.37 -8.91 9.72
N LEU A 105 3.25 -9.29 9.10
CA LEU A 105 3.18 -10.49 8.25
C LEU A 105 4.21 -10.44 7.12
N THR A 106 4.25 -9.35 6.37
CA THR A 106 5.13 -9.18 5.20
C THR A 106 6.60 -9.21 5.61
N THR A 107 6.98 -8.49 6.66
CA THR A 107 8.36 -8.46 7.17
C THR A 107 8.81 -9.79 7.75
N ILE A 108 7.95 -10.55 8.42
CA ILE A 108 8.26 -11.92 8.88
C ILE A 108 8.48 -12.84 7.68
N VAL A 109 7.61 -12.81 6.66
CA VAL A 109 7.73 -13.67 5.48
C VAL A 109 9.02 -13.37 4.71
N PHE A 110 9.29 -12.10 4.39
CA PHE A 110 10.52 -11.71 3.73
C PHE A 110 11.76 -12.00 4.58
N GLY A 111 11.72 -11.67 5.87
CA GLY A 111 12.83 -11.90 6.79
C GLY A 111 13.19 -13.37 6.93
N SER A 112 12.18 -14.25 7.04
CA SER A 112 12.36 -15.70 7.08
C SER A 112 12.93 -16.24 5.77
N TYR A 113 12.44 -15.77 4.62
CA TYR A 113 12.97 -16.15 3.32
C TYR A 113 14.45 -15.75 3.20
N PHE A 114 14.78 -14.49 3.46
CA PHE A 114 16.16 -14.00 3.37
C PHE A 114 17.11 -14.69 4.35
N PHE A 115 16.63 -15.01 5.55
CA PHE A 115 17.42 -15.79 6.51
C PHE A 115 17.73 -17.18 5.96
N TYR A 116 16.72 -17.87 5.41
CA TYR A 116 16.87 -19.20 4.82
C TYR A 116 17.84 -19.23 3.63
N VAL A 117 17.80 -18.22 2.76
CA VAL A 117 18.69 -18.13 1.58
C VAL A 117 20.05 -17.48 1.87
N GLY A 118 20.40 -17.27 3.15
CA GLY A 118 21.70 -16.74 3.56
C GLY A 118 21.88 -15.22 3.34
N GLN A 119 20.82 -14.49 3.00
CA GLN A 119 20.82 -13.04 2.80
C GLN A 119 20.62 -12.29 4.12
N VAL A 120 21.58 -12.47 5.04
CA VAL A 120 21.48 -12.03 6.44
C VAL A 120 21.20 -10.53 6.57
N ALA A 121 21.79 -9.69 5.71
CA ALA A 121 21.58 -8.23 5.73
C ALA A 121 20.09 -7.86 5.59
N TYR A 122 19.39 -8.45 4.61
CA TYR A 122 17.96 -8.18 4.39
C TYR A 122 17.09 -8.86 5.43
N ALA A 123 17.49 -10.03 5.94
CA ALA A 123 16.81 -10.70 7.03
C ALA A 123 16.81 -9.85 8.30
N VAL A 124 17.97 -9.31 8.69
CA VAL A 124 18.10 -8.40 9.84
C VAL A 124 17.26 -7.15 9.65
N MET A 125 17.29 -6.53 8.45
CA MET A 125 16.46 -5.36 8.16
C MET A 125 14.96 -5.66 8.32
N ALA A 126 14.47 -6.76 7.75
CA ALA A 126 13.08 -7.15 7.82
C ALA A 126 12.65 -7.53 9.24
N LEU A 127 13.42 -8.37 9.93
CA LEU A 127 13.08 -8.85 11.27
C LEU A 127 13.24 -7.77 12.36
N SER A 128 14.15 -6.81 12.17
CA SER A 128 14.23 -5.63 13.05
C SER A 128 12.97 -4.77 12.93
N LEU A 129 12.49 -4.54 11.70
CA LEU A 129 11.24 -3.85 11.47
C LEU A 129 10.05 -4.65 12.03
N ALA A 130 10.03 -5.98 11.86
CA ALA A 130 9.02 -6.85 12.45
C ALA A 130 8.97 -6.71 13.98
N GLY A 131 10.12 -6.69 14.66
CA GLY A 131 10.22 -6.46 16.10
C GLY A 131 9.64 -5.09 16.52
N SER A 132 10.01 -4.02 15.80
CA SER A 132 9.47 -2.68 16.04
C SER A 132 7.95 -2.62 15.84
N ILE A 133 7.42 -3.26 14.79
CA ILE A 133 5.99 -3.31 14.52
C ILE A 133 5.27 -4.12 15.59
N ALA A 134 5.83 -5.25 16.03
CA ALA A 134 5.25 -6.06 17.10
C ALA A 134 5.08 -5.25 18.39
N SER A 135 6.10 -4.48 18.79
CA SER A 135 6.02 -3.57 19.95
C SER A 135 4.98 -2.46 19.74
N PHE A 136 4.92 -1.87 18.55
CA PHE A 136 3.91 -0.85 18.22
C PHE A 136 2.49 -1.42 18.26
N LEU A 137 2.29 -2.66 17.77
CA LEU A 137 0.99 -3.31 17.68
C LEU A 137 0.35 -3.54 19.05
N ILE A 138 1.14 -3.71 20.12
CA ILE A 138 0.64 -3.77 21.50
C ILE A 138 -0.23 -2.54 21.84
N TYR A 139 0.12 -1.37 21.31
CA TYR A 139 -0.58 -0.11 21.55
C TYR A 139 -1.53 0.28 20.42
N ASN A 140 -1.30 -0.21 19.20
CA ASN A 140 -2.12 0.12 18.03
C ASN A 140 -3.26 -0.87 17.78
N PHE A 141 -3.25 -2.05 18.41
CA PHE A 141 -4.35 -3.00 18.30
C PHE A 141 -5.64 -2.39 18.87
N SER A 142 -6.75 -2.57 18.15
CA SER A 142 -8.00 -1.86 18.45
C SER A 142 -8.50 -2.15 19.88
N PRO A 143 -9.00 -1.15 20.62
CA PRO A 143 -8.98 0.28 20.30
C PRO A 143 -7.57 0.86 20.41
N ALA A 144 -7.11 1.53 19.35
CA ALA A 144 -5.74 2.05 19.27
C ALA A 144 -5.49 3.17 20.30
N LYS A 145 -4.34 3.09 21.00
CA LYS A 145 -3.83 4.13 21.91
C LYS A 145 -2.88 5.10 21.20
N ILE A 146 -2.17 4.62 20.18
CA ILE A 146 -1.29 5.40 19.33
C ILE A 146 -1.55 5.04 17.87
N PHE A 147 -1.42 6.03 16.99
CA PHE A 147 -1.55 5.88 15.55
C PHE A 147 -0.17 5.86 14.89
N MET A 148 -0.06 5.20 13.74
CA MET A 148 1.21 5.06 13.01
C MET A 148 1.56 6.35 12.26
N GLY A 149 0.55 7.03 11.71
CA GLY A 149 0.71 8.29 10.99
C GLY A 149 1.45 8.12 9.67
N ASP A 150 1.70 9.23 8.99
CA ASP A 150 2.47 9.24 7.76
C ASP A 150 3.93 8.85 8.00
N THR A 151 4.48 9.23 9.16
CA THR A 151 5.85 8.87 9.56
C THR A 151 6.09 7.36 9.51
N GLY A 152 5.23 6.58 10.18
CA GLY A 152 5.41 5.12 10.25
C GLY A 152 4.96 4.40 8.98
N SER A 153 3.85 4.81 8.37
CA SER A 153 3.26 4.10 7.24
C SER A 153 4.08 4.26 5.96
N LEU A 154 4.68 5.45 5.72
CA LEU A 154 5.60 5.65 4.60
C LEU A 154 6.90 4.86 4.79
N LEU A 155 7.44 4.82 6.01
CA LEU A 155 8.65 4.04 6.32
C LEU A 155 8.39 2.54 6.11
N LEU A 156 7.25 2.05 6.61
CA LEU A 156 6.83 0.66 6.41
C LEU A 156 6.72 0.29 4.93
N GLY A 157 6.15 1.21 4.14
CA GLY A 157 5.96 1.03 2.71
C GLY A 157 7.26 1.03 1.90
N ILE A 158 8.20 1.96 2.17
CA ILE A 158 9.49 1.97 1.44
C ILE A 158 10.35 0.75 1.81
N VAL A 159 10.35 0.31 3.07
CA VAL A 159 11.07 -0.91 3.47
C VAL A 159 10.49 -2.14 2.77
N ASN A 160 9.16 -2.31 2.77
CA ASN A 160 8.51 -3.41 2.05
C ASN A 160 8.75 -3.37 0.54
N SER A 161 8.85 -2.17 -0.05
CA SER A 161 9.21 -2.01 -1.46
C SER A 161 10.60 -2.57 -1.75
N ILE A 162 11.59 -2.24 -0.91
CA ILE A 162 12.96 -2.76 -1.04
C ILE A 162 12.96 -4.27 -0.85
N LEU A 163 12.29 -4.77 0.20
CA LEU A 163 12.25 -6.20 0.52
C LEU A 163 11.63 -7.02 -0.62
N VAL A 164 10.50 -6.57 -1.19
CA VAL A 164 9.86 -7.33 -2.28
C VAL A 164 10.70 -7.31 -3.56
N ILE A 165 11.35 -6.20 -3.90
CA ILE A 165 12.20 -6.13 -5.10
C ILE A 165 13.44 -7.02 -4.92
N LYS A 166 14.08 -6.98 -3.74
CA LYS A 166 15.20 -7.88 -3.42
C LYS A 166 14.75 -9.35 -3.41
N PHE A 167 13.55 -9.63 -2.90
CA PHE A 167 12.96 -10.96 -2.93
C PHE A 167 12.78 -11.45 -4.36
N ILE A 168 12.21 -10.63 -5.25
CA ILE A 168 12.01 -10.98 -6.66
C ILE A 168 13.34 -11.34 -7.32
N ASN A 169 14.34 -10.48 -7.16
CA ASN A 169 15.66 -10.66 -7.80
C ASN A 169 16.41 -11.89 -7.26
N ILE A 170 16.33 -12.15 -5.95
CA ILE A 170 17.05 -13.26 -5.31
C ILE A 170 16.30 -14.58 -5.51
N ALA A 171 14.99 -14.60 -5.28
CA ALA A 171 14.19 -15.81 -5.36
C ALA A 171 14.01 -16.30 -6.79
N GLY A 172 13.95 -15.38 -7.75
CA GLY A 172 13.90 -15.73 -9.17
C GLY A 172 15.24 -16.18 -9.75
N ALA A 173 16.35 -16.11 -8.99
CA ALA A 173 17.66 -16.54 -9.45
C ALA A 173 17.84 -18.07 -9.27
N PRO A 174 18.29 -18.82 -10.30
CA PRO A 174 18.44 -20.28 -10.21
C PRO A 174 19.43 -20.77 -9.15
N GLY A 175 20.41 -19.95 -8.76
CA GLY A 175 21.48 -20.32 -7.82
C GLY A 175 21.16 -20.12 -6.34
N THR A 176 19.96 -19.64 -5.99
CA THR A 176 19.54 -19.49 -4.59
C THR A 176 19.13 -20.84 -3.98
N SER A 177 19.19 -20.99 -2.66
CA SER A 177 18.85 -22.26 -1.99
C SER A 177 17.35 -22.60 -2.04
N LEU A 178 16.49 -21.62 -2.32
CA LEU A 178 15.05 -21.80 -2.50
C LEU A 178 14.57 -20.98 -3.71
N PRO A 179 14.78 -21.46 -4.95
CA PRO A 179 14.36 -20.75 -6.14
C PRO A 179 12.83 -20.78 -6.27
N ILE A 180 12.28 -19.66 -6.72
CA ILE A 180 10.84 -19.45 -6.95
C ILE A 180 10.70 -18.89 -8.36
N HIS A 181 10.30 -19.73 -9.32
CA HIS A 181 10.18 -19.33 -10.72
C HIS A 181 9.17 -18.18 -10.93
N SER A 182 8.12 -18.15 -10.12
CA SER A 182 7.10 -17.09 -10.11
C SER A 182 7.36 -16.01 -9.06
N ALA A 183 8.62 -15.68 -8.77
CA ALA A 183 8.99 -14.74 -7.72
C ALA A 183 8.23 -13.39 -7.77
N PRO A 184 7.96 -12.76 -8.94
CA PRO A 184 7.12 -11.56 -9.00
C PRO A 184 5.70 -11.80 -8.50
N ALA A 185 5.09 -12.93 -8.84
CA ALA A 185 3.72 -13.26 -8.43
C ALA A 185 3.64 -13.59 -6.92
N VAL A 186 4.63 -14.30 -6.38
CA VAL A 186 4.71 -14.58 -4.94
C VAL A 186 5.00 -13.29 -4.16
N GLY A 187 5.88 -12.42 -4.66
CA GLY A 187 6.13 -11.10 -4.08
C GLY A 187 4.88 -10.22 -4.05
N PHE A 188 4.11 -10.24 -5.14
CA PHE A 188 2.80 -9.58 -5.21
C PHE A 188 1.81 -10.17 -4.20
N ALA A 189 1.79 -11.50 -4.03
CA ALA A 189 0.92 -12.18 -3.08
C ALA A 189 1.23 -11.83 -1.61
N ILE A 190 2.51 -11.66 -1.26
CA ILE A 190 2.92 -11.22 0.08
C ILE A 190 2.32 -9.85 0.40
N LEU A 191 2.27 -8.95 -0.58
CA LEU A 191 1.71 -7.61 -0.48
C LEU A 191 0.27 -7.51 -1.00
N MET A 192 -0.46 -8.63 -1.15
CA MET A 192 -1.70 -8.67 -1.93
C MET A 192 -2.72 -7.62 -1.49
N ILE A 193 -3.09 -7.62 -0.20
CA ILE A 193 -4.13 -6.71 0.30
C ILE A 193 -3.81 -5.22 0.03
N PRO A 194 -2.69 -4.65 0.50
CA PRO A 194 -2.41 -3.23 0.26
C PRO A 194 -2.20 -2.93 -1.23
N LEU A 195 -1.43 -3.77 -1.94
CA LEU A 195 -1.02 -3.50 -3.31
C LEU A 195 -2.19 -3.61 -4.30
N PHE A 196 -2.95 -4.70 -4.26
CA PHE A 196 -4.10 -4.89 -5.14
C PHE A 196 -5.19 -3.84 -4.88
N ASP A 197 -5.45 -3.51 -3.61
CA ASP A 197 -6.48 -2.53 -3.26
C ASP A 197 -6.12 -1.14 -3.82
N THR A 198 -4.85 -0.74 -3.69
CA THR A 198 -4.35 0.52 -4.21
C THR A 198 -4.37 0.56 -5.73
N LEU A 199 -3.88 -0.48 -6.41
CA LEU A 199 -3.89 -0.55 -7.87
C LEU A 199 -5.32 -0.51 -8.45
N ARG A 200 -6.26 -1.22 -7.83
CA ARG A 200 -7.68 -1.19 -8.23
C ARG A 200 -8.24 0.22 -8.11
N VAL A 201 -8.09 0.84 -6.94
CA VAL A 201 -8.64 2.18 -6.68
C VAL A 201 -7.98 3.23 -7.58
N PHE A 202 -6.67 3.15 -7.81
CA PHE A 202 -5.97 4.04 -8.74
C PHE A 202 -6.50 3.86 -10.17
N GLY A 203 -6.69 2.62 -10.62
CA GLY A 203 -7.27 2.32 -11.94
C GLY A 203 -8.68 2.89 -12.12
N LEU A 204 -9.54 2.74 -11.11
CA LEU A 204 -10.89 3.33 -11.12
C LEU A 204 -10.83 4.87 -11.20
N ARG A 205 -9.93 5.52 -10.44
CA ARG A 205 -9.75 6.98 -10.49
C ARG A 205 -9.28 7.47 -11.85
N ILE A 206 -8.34 6.77 -12.47
CA ILE A 206 -7.84 7.09 -13.81
C ILE A 206 -8.96 6.97 -14.85
N LEU A 207 -9.78 5.92 -14.75
CA LEU A 207 -10.94 5.73 -15.63
C LEU A 207 -11.97 6.86 -15.47
N ASP A 208 -12.14 7.35 -14.25
CA ASP A 208 -12.97 8.51 -13.91
C ASP A 208 -12.30 9.87 -14.23
N ARG A 209 -11.12 9.86 -14.86
CA ARG A 209 -10.30 11.05 -15.20
C ARG A 209 -9.93 11.90 -13.97
N ARG A 210 -9.80 11.26 -12.81
CA ARG A 210 -9.34 11.88 -11.56
C ARG A 210 -7.89 11.51 -11.29
N SER A 211 -7.21 12.32 -10.49
CA SER A 211 -5.86 12.01 -10.02
C SER A 211 -5.84 10.69 -9.25
N PRO A 212 -4.89 9.77 -9.50
CA PRO A 212 -4.70 8.57 -8.67
C PRO A 212 -4.52 8.90 -7.18
N PHE A 213 -4.07 10.11 -6.85
CA PHE A 213 -3.82 10.54 -5.46
C PHE A 213 -5.01 11.25 -4.81
N SER A 214 -6.17 11.35 -5.47
CA SER A 214 -7.37 11.93 -4.85
C SER A 214 -7.90 11.03 -3.73
N PRO A 215 -8.37 11.57 -2.58
CA PRO A 215 -8.97 10.75 -1.52
C PRO A 215 -10.22 9.97 -2.00
N ASP A 216 -10.44 8.77 -1.46
CA ASP A 216 -11.63 7.95 -1.76
C ASP A 216 -11.95 6.98 -0.62
N ARG A 217 -13.20 6.52 -0.54
CA ARG A 217 -13.68 5.47 0.38
C ARG A 217 -13.84 4.11 -0.30
N ASN A 218 -13.29 3.93 -1.50
CA ASN A 218 -13.45 2.70 -2.29
C ASN A 218 -12.49 1.56 -1.94
N HIS A 219 -11.82 1.63 -0.79
CA HIS A 219 -10.86 0.62 -0.30
C HIS A 219 -11.54 -0.56 0.41
N VAL A 220 -10.94 -1.75 0.34
CA VAL A 220 -11.51 -3.00 0.90
C VAL A 220 -11.85 -2.86 2.38
N HIS A 221 -11.02 -2.15 3.15
CA HIS A 221 -11.26 -1.97 4.58
C HIS A 221 -12.51 -1.14 4.87
N HIS A 222 -12.82 -0.11 4.07
CA HIS A 222 -14.10 0.59 4.15
C HIS A 222 -15.27 -0.32 3.80
N PHE A 223 -15.07 -1.26 2.87
CA PHE A 223 -16.12 -2.18 2.46
C PHE A 223 -16.53 -3.11 3.60
N LEU A 224 -15.56 -3.59 4.36
CA LEU A 224 -15.78 -4.40 5.55
C LEU A 224 -16.41 -3.59 6.68
N LEU A 225 -16.00 -2.34 6.89
CA LEU A 225 -16.62 -1.47 7.90
C LEU A 225 -18.09 -1.16 7.58
N ASP A 226 -18.41 -0.91 6.31
CA ASP A 226 -19.79 -0.64 5.87
C ASP A 226 -20.70 -1.90 5.99
N LEU A 227 -20.13 -3.10 6.02
CA LEU A 227 -20.84 -4.35 6.36
C LEU A 227 -21.16 -4.49 7.86
N GLY A 228 -20.71 -3.55 8.69
CA GLY A 228 -20.89 -3.57 10.14
C GLY A 228 -19.78 -4.30 10.90
N PHE A 229 -18.67 -4.65 10.24
CA PHE A 229 -17.49 -5.15 10.95
C PHE A 229 -16.79 -4.02 11.72
N ASN A 230 -16.20 -4.35 12.86
CA ASN A 230 -15.35 -3.42 13.62
C ASN A 230 -13.89 -3.51 13.17
N HIS A 231 -13.04 -2.58 13.61
CA HIS A 231 -11.63 -2.53 13.20
C HIS A 231 -10.90 -3.86 13.45
N LYS A 232 -11.13 -4.52 14.60
CA LYS A 232 -10.57 -5.84 14.90
C LYS A 232 -10.90 -6.89 13.85
N LYS A 233 -12.19 -7.04 13.51
CA LYS A 233 -12.65 -8.02 12.53
C LYS A 233 -12.13 -7.69 11.13
N THR A 234 -12.16 -6.42 10.73
CA THR A 234 -11.61 -5.96 9.45
C THR A 234 -10.12 -6.33 9.34
N THR A 235 -9.32 -6.01 10.35
CA THR A 235 -7.89 -6.36 10.41
C THR A 235 -7.67 -7.88 10.33
N LEU A 236 -8.40 -8.67 11.12
CA LEU A 236 -8.27 -10.13 11.13
C LEU A 236 -8.62 -10.74 9.76
N ILE A 237 -9.72 -10.31 9.13
CA ILE A 237 -10.13 -10.79 7.81
C ILE A 237 -9.04 -10.48 6.78
N CYS A 238 -8.55 -9.24 6.74
CA CYS A 238 -7.50 -8.85 5.80
C CYS A 238 -6.21 -9.67 5.98
N VAL A 239 -5.78 -9.90 7.23
CA VAL A 239 -4.58 -10.70 7.52
C VAL A 239 -4.77 -12.16 7.09
N LEU A 240 -5.89 -12.80 7.46
CA LEU A 240 -6.16 -14.21 7.10
C LEU A 240 -6.27 -14.39 5.59
N VAL A 241 -6.93 -13.47 4.89
CA VAL A 241 -7.03 -13.50 3.43
C VAL A 241 -5.66 -13.32 2.79
N ASN A 242 -4.81 -12.41 3.31
CA ASN A 242 -3.45 -12.22 2.79
C ASN A 242 -2.60 -13.49 2.99
N ILE A 243 -2.70 -14.16 4.15
CA ILE A 243 -2.05 -15.45 4.40
C ILE A 243 -2.54 -16.50 3.37
N GLY A 244 -3.84 -16.55 3.10
CA GLY A 244 -4.41 -17.43 2.07
C GLY A 244 -3.81 -17.17 0.69
N PHE A 245 -3.64 -15.90 0.29
CA PHE A 245 -2.99 -15.53 -0.97
C PHE A 245 -1.52 -15.94 -1.02
N ILE A 246 -0.77 -15.77 0.07
CA ILE A 246 0.64 -16.20 0.16
C ILE A 246 0.75 -17.72 0.00
N ILE A 247 -0.07 -18.48 0.75
CA ILE A 247 -0.09 -19.94 0.68
C ILE A 247 -0.45 -20.38 -0.74
N MET A 248 -1.52 -19.82 -1.31
CA MET A 248 -1.94 -20.15 -2.67
C MET A 248 -0.81 -19.91 -3.67
N ALA A 249 -0.24 -18.70 -3.70
CA ALA A 249 0.85 -18.34 -4.61
C ALA A 249 2.07 -19.27 -4.46
N PHE A 250 2.42 -19.62 -3.23
CA PHE A 250 3.53 -20.53 -2.96
C PHE A 250 3.25 -21.95 -3.43
N LEU A 251 2.02 -22.47 -3.27
CA LEU A 251 1.66 -23.81 -3.71
C LEU A 251 1.63 -23.95 -5.24
N ILE A 252 1.20 -22.91 -5.96
CA ILE A 252 1.12 -22.93 -7.43
C ILE A 252 2.34 -22.30 -8.10
N ARG A 253 3.42 -22.06 -7.35
CA ARG A 253 4.58 -21.26 -7.81
C ARG A 253 5.27 -21.79 -9.08
N ASP A 254 5.13 -23.08 -9.35
CA ASP A 254 5.78 -23.75 -10.48
C ASP A 254 5.03 -23.61 -11.81
N LEU A 255 3.81 -23.03 -11.81
CA LEU A 255 3.05 -22.75 -13.04
C LEU A 255 3.63 -21.58 -13.87
N GLY A 256 4.63 -20.88 -13.35
CA GLY A 256 5.21 -19.68 -13.96
C GLY A 256 4.51 -18.39 -13.54
N THR A 257 5.16 -17.24 -13.77
CA THR A 257 4.71 -15.95 -13.22
C THR A 257 3.32 -15.53 -13.72
N THR A 258 3.03 -15.68 -15.01
CA THR A 258 1.78 -15.21 -15.61
C THR A 258 0.54 -15.97 -15.11
N PRO A 259 0.51 -17.32 -15.12
CA PRO A 259 -0.66 -18.05 -14.64
C PRO A 259 -0.91 -17.83 -13.15
N VAL A 260 0.15 -17.81 -12.33
CA VAL A 260 0.04 -17.57 -10.89
C VAL A 260 -0.55 -16.20 -10.61
N LEU A 261 0.00 -15.14 -11.22
CA LEU A 261 -0.52 -13.79 -11.02
C LEU A 261 -1.97 -13.66 -11.51
N SER A 262 -2.32 -14.32 -12.62
CA SER A 262 -3.69 -14.30 -13.16
C SER A 262 -4.69 -14.94 -12.18
N ILE A 263 -4.36 -16.11 -11.63
CA ILE A 263 -5.19 -16.79 -10.62
C ILE A 263 -5.34 -15.90 -9.39
N LEU A 264 -4.24 -15.32 -8.90
CA LEU A 264 -4.23 -14.41 -7.75
C LEU A 264 -5.17 -13.20 -7.97
N LEU A 265 -5.07 -12.54 -9.13
CA LEU A 265 -5.91 -11.39 -9.46
C LEU A 265 -7.38 -11.78 -9.58
N VAL A 266 -7.70 -12.89 -10.25
CA VAL A 266 -9.09 -13.39 -10.37
C VAL A 266 -9.67 -13.67 -8.98
N SER A 267 -8.95 -14.38 -8.12
CA SER A 267 -9.37 -14.65 -6.74
C SER A 267 -9.56 -13.36 -5.93
N ALA A 268 -8.70 -12.36 -6.12
CA ALA A 268 -8.83 -11.06 -5.46
C ALA A 268 -10.06 -10.27 -5.96
N PHE A 269 -10.34 -10.28 -7.26
CA PHE A 269 -11.57 -9.68 -7.80
C PHE A 269 -12.83 -10.39 -7.29
N ILE A 270 -12.83 -11.73 -7.22
CA ILE A 270 -13.95 -12.50 -6.65
C ILE A 270 -14.17 -12.12 -5.19
N PHE A 271 -13.10 -12.09 -4.38
CA PHE A 271 -13.16 -11.71 -2.97
C PHE A 271 -13.80 -10.32 -2.79
N ILE A 272 -13.36 -9.34 -3.58
CA ILE A 272 -13.92 -7.99 -3.53
C ILE A 272 -15.36 -7.95 -4.02
N ALA A 273 -15.70 -8.67 -5.10
CA ALA A 273 -17.05 -8.73 -5.61
C ALA A 273 -18.01 -9.30 -4.55
N VAL A 274 -17.62 -10.39 -3.87
CA VAL A 274 -18.40 -10.98 -2.78
C VAL A 274 -18.64 -9.95 -1.68
N ILE A 275 -17.60 -9.26 -1.20
CA ILE A 275 -17.74 -8.21 -0.17
C ILE A 275 -18.65 -7.09 -0.68
N TYR A 276 -18.42 -6.61 -1.90
CA TYR A 276 -19.12 -5.47 -2.48
C TYR A 276 -20.63 -5.75 -2.62
N TYR A 277 -21.01 -6.91 -3.16
CA TYR A 277 -22.41 -7.28 -3.36
C TYR A 277 -23.10 -7.76 -2.08
N SER A 278 -22.34 -8.20 -1.08
CA SER A 278 -22.89 -8.54 0.24
C SER A 278 -23.26 -7.30 1.08
N ARG A 279 -22.88 -6.10 0.63
CA ARG A 279 -23.20 -4.87 1.35
C ARG A 279 -24.69 -4.61 1.40
N PRO A 280 -25.27 -4.36 2.59
CA PRO A 280 -26.65 -3.91 2.65
C PRO A 280 -26.75 -2.60 1.87
N LYS A 281 -27.70 -2.52 0.92
CA LYS A 281 -28.01 -1.25 0.24
C LYS A 281 -28.38 -0.24 1.32
N MET A 282 -27.50 0.73 1.59
CA MET A 282 -27.84 1.83 2.50
C MET A 282 -29.11 2.49 1.97
N LYS A 283 -30.20 2.42 2.74
CA LYS A 283 -31.37 3.26 2.48
C LYS A 283 -30.88 4.71 2.60
N PRO A 284 -31.15 5.60 1.62
CA PRO A 284 -30.70 6.98 1.69
C PRO A 284 -31.19 7.59 3.00
N ASN A 285 -30.24 8.10 3.78
CA ASN A 285 -30.46 8.56 5.14
C ASN A 285 -31.47 9.72 5.11
N SER A 286 -32.53 9.65 5.92
CA SER A 286 -33.60 10.68 5.95
C SER A 286 -33.08 12.09 6.27
N ARG A 287 -31.89 12.21 6.89
CA ARG A 287 -31.19 13.49 7.12
C ARG A 287 -30.73 14.20 5.84
N GLU A 288 -30.41 13.45 4.78
CA GLU A 288 -29.96 14.04 3.51
C GLU A 288 -31.15 14.61 2.71
N LYS A 289 -32.35 14.04 2.90
CA LYS A 289 -33.61 14.62 2.38
C LYS A 289 -33.98 15.93 3.10
N THR A 290 -33.73 16.06 4.40
CA THR A 290 -34.00 17.29 5.14
C THR A 290 -33.05 18.41 4.73
N SER A 291 -31.75 18.11 4.62
CA SER A 291 -30.73 19.07 4.18
C SER A 291 -30.95 19.53 2.72
N LYS A 292 -31.31 18.63 1.79
CA LYS A 292 -31.70 19.02 0.43
C LYS A 292 -33.01 19.81 0.37
N ARG A 293 -34.00 19.53 1.24
CA ARG A 293 -35.23 20.34 1.33
C ARG A 293 -34.98 21.74 1.87
N GLU A 294 -34.06 21.90 2.81
CA GLU A 294 -33.70 23.21 3.38
C GLU A 294 -32.83 24.04 2.42
N MET A 295 -31.90 23.41 1.68
CA MET A 295 -31.09 24.10 0.66
C MET A 295 -31.89 24.58 -0.55
N ILE A 296 -33.06 24.01 -0.84
CA ILE A 296 -33.93 24.44 -1.96
C ILE A 296 -34.78 25.68 -1.60
N LYS A 297 -34.77 26.13 -0.34
CA LYS A 297 -35.60 27.25 0.14
C LYS A 297 -35.02 28.68 0.23
N PRO A 298 -33.86 29.08 -0.35
CA PRO A 298 -33.43 30.49 -0.25
C PRO A 298 -33.82 31.40 -1.43
N HIS A 299 -34.72 31.01 -2.35
CA HIS A 299 -35.06 31.85 -3.52
C HIS A 299 -36.48 32.45 -3.57
N LYS A 300 -37.27 32.34 -2.51
CA LYS A 300 -38.60 32.99 -2.45
C LYS A 300 -38.78 34.08 -1.39
N LEU A 301 -37.74 34.40 -0.62
CA LEU A 301 -37.83 35.46 0.40
C LEU A 301 -37.28 36.81 -0.04
N PHE A 302 -36.53 36.88 -1.14
CA PHE A 302 -35.93 38.15 -1.61
C PHE A 302 -36.80 39.00 -2.54
N ASN A 303 -37.94 38.48 -3.04
CA ASN A 303 -38.82 39.23 -3.94
C ASN A 303 -40.01 39.93 -3.24
N LEU A 304 -40.17 39.80 -1.92
CA LEU A 304 -41.28 40.43 -1.18
C LEU A 304 -40.87 41.70 -0.42
N ALA A 305 -39.57 42.05 -0.39
CA ALA A 305 -39.06 43.23 0.30
C ALA A 305 -38.86 44.45 -0.62
N THR A 306 -38.89 44.27 -1.94
CA THR A 306 -38.70 45.35 -2.93
C THR A 306 -40.00 45.88 -3.54
N GLU A 307 -41.15 45.26 -3.27
CA GLU A 307 -42.44 45.63 -3.89
C GLU A 307 -43.32 46.55 -3.01
N LYS A 308 -42.81 47.02 -1.86
CA LYS A 308 -43.56 47.90 -0.93
C LYS A 308 -42.98 49.31 -0.74
N ALA A 309 -42.03 49.73 -1.57
CA ALA A 309 -41.38 51.05 -1.44
C ALA A 309 -41.80 52.09 -2.50
N GLU A 310 -42.74 51.77 -3.40
CA GLU A 310 -43.21 52.72 -4.43
C GLU A 310 -44.74 52.81 -4.45
N VAL A 311 -45.37 53.39 -3.41
CA VAL A 311 -46.64 54.15 -3.54
C VAL A 311 -46.81 54.98 -2.25
N VAL A 312 -46.28 56.20 -2.20
CA VAL A 312 -46.90 57.37 -1.50
C VAL A 312 -46.33 58.65 -2.13
N GLU A 313 -47.07 59.21 -3.08
CA GLU A 313 -47.21 60.66 -3.28
C GLU A 313 -48.70 61.00 -3.09
#